data_AF-A0A7X9P2D0-F1
#
_entry.id   AF-A0A7X9P2D0-F1
#
_cell.length_a   1.000
_cell.length_b   1.000
_cell.length_c   1.000
_cell.angle_alpha   90.00
_cell.angle_beta   90.00
_cell.angle_gamma   90.00
#
_symmetry.space_group_name_H-M   'P 1'
#
loop_
_entity.id
_entity.type
_entity.pdbx_description
1 polymer ?
#
loop_
_entity_poly.entity_id
_entity_poly.type
_entity_poly.pdbx_seq_one_letter_code
_entity_poly.pdbx_strand_id
1 'polypeptide(L)'
;MEDSSFVDYENGNYFAHKPTRATLPQEQLDWLRDDLTQTDKKVIIFSHQNLDGESGVKNREVVRAIFEEANQQTKKVIACFSGHDHHDAHHEINGIHYIRMNSMSYEWVGKEFQYKERFSDTVNDYRPALKNTVPYKVPVYGIVEINSKGFIDVKGKEGEFIQLGPKELGVDFGYEISPSVSDRYLKF
;
A
#
# COMPACT_ATOMS: atom_id res chain seq x y z
N MET A 1 -22.77 11.04 23.24
CA MET A 1 -22.82 10.20 22.05
C MET A 1 -21.99 10.93 21.01
N GLU A 2 -20.76 10.48 20.77
CA GLU A 2 -19.96 11.02 19.67
C GLU A 2 -20.66 10.63 18.37
N ASP A 3 -20.86 11.61 17.50
CA ASP A 3 -21.49 11.45 16.20
C ASP A 3 -20.75 10.38 15.40
N SER A 4 -21.45 9.28 15.08
CA SER A 4 -20.94 8.15 14.31
C SER A 4 -21.08 8.38 12.80
N SER A 5 -21.36 9.61 12.38
CA SER A 5 -21.41 9.97 10.96
C SER A 5 -20.03 9.73 10.32
N PHE A 6 -20.01 8.90 9.28
CA PHE A 6 -18.83 8.75 8.44
C PHE A 6 -18.65 10.05 7.67
N VAL A 7 -17.46 10.64 7.79
CA VAL A 7 -17.06 11.83 7.03
C VAL A 7 -16.09 11.37 5.96
N ASP A 8 -16.43 11.64 4.70
CA ASP A 8 -15.56 11.34 3.57
C ASP A 8 -14.23 12.08 3.69
N TYR A 9 -13.16 11.47 3.16
CA TYR A 9 -11.86 12.12 3.18
C TYR A 9 -11.81 13.29 2.22
N GLU A 10 -11.48 14.45 2.77
CA GLU A 10 -11.32 15.69 2.02
C GLU A 10 -10.21 16.54 2.67
N ASN A 11 -9.35 17.17 1.86
CA ASN A 11 -8.40 18.22 2.28
C ASN A 11 -7.62 17.92 3.60
N GLY A 12 -7.19 16.67 3.82
CA GLY A 12 -6.39 16.31 5.00
C GLY A 12 -7.18 16.16 6.31
N ASN A 13 -8.51 16.09 6.26
CA ASN A 13 -9.38 15.85 7.44
C ASN A 13 -9.18 14.47 8.10
N TYR A 14 -8.36 13.62 7.50
CA TYR A 14 -7.99 12.28 7.97
C TYR A 14 -7.46 12.25 9.42
N PHE A 15 -6.85 13.33 9.92
CA PHE A 15 -6.36 13.41 11.30
C PHE A 15 -7.45 13.78 12.33
N ALA A 16 -8.55 14.39 11.88
CA ALA A 16 -9.63 14.87 12.73
C ALA A 16 -10.61 13.74 13.13
N HIS A 17 -10.77 12.71 12.29
CA HIS A 17 -11.77 11.65 12.48
C HIS A 17 -11.12 10.29 12.78
N LYS A 18 -10.40 10.22 13.92
CA LYS A 18 -9.65 9.00 14.33
C LYS A 18 -10.49 7.72 14.43
N PRO A 19 -11.75 7.72 14.91
CA PRO A 19 -12.54 6.49 15.06
C PRO A 19 -12.80 5.78 13.73
N THR A 20 -13.17 6.52 12.68
CA THR A 20 -13.53 6.01 11.34
C THR A 20 -12.36 5.99 10.35
N ARG A 21 -11.17 6.47 10.78
CA ARG A 21 -9.94 6.42 9.99
C ARG A 21 -9.65 5.01 9.47
N ALA A 22 -9.29 4.88 8.19
CA ALA A 22 -8.94 3.63 7.52
C ALA A 22 -10.08 2.59 7.46
N THR A 23 -11.35 2.99 7.44
CA THR A 23 -12.50 2.09 7.35
C THR A 23 -13.36 2.46 6.15
N LEU A 24 -13.78 1.49 5.34
CA LEU A 24 -14.78 1.71 4.29
C LEU A 24 -16.18 1.74 4.91
N PRO A 25 -16.98 2.80 4.75
CA PRO A 25 -18.38 2.83 5.18
C PRO A 25 -19.23 1.83 4.39
N GLN A 26 -20.41 1.50 4.94
CA GLN A 26 -21.32 0.52 4.34
C GLN A 26 -21.69 0.85 2.89
N GLU A 27 -21.92 2.13 2.58
CA GLU A 27 -22.24 2.57 1.21
C GLU A 27 -21.15 2.22 0.19
N GLN A 28 -19.87 2.35 0.57
CA GLN A 28 -18.74 1.95 -0.30
C GLN A 28 -18.64 0.43 -0.44
N LEU A 29 -19.00 -0.33 0.60
CA LEU A 29 -19.03 -1.79 0.55
C LEU A 29 -20.15 -2.30 -0.37
N ASP A 30 -21.33 -1.69 -0.28
CA ASP A 30 -22.48 -2.05 -1.11
C ASP A 30 -22.21 -1.68 -2.58
N TRP A 31 -21.69 -0.48 -2.83
CA TRP A 31 -21.22 -0.08 -4.16
C TRP A 31 -20.19 -1.07 -4.73
N LEU A 32 -19.18 -1.45 -3.95
CA LEU A 32 -18.14 -2.37 -4.40
C LEU A 32 -18.72 -3.74 -4.77
N ARG A 33 -19.65 -4.26 -3.97
CA ARG A 33 -20.34 -5.53 -4.27
C ARG A 33 -21.12 -5.40 -5.58
N ASP A 34 -21.89 -4.34 -5.74
CA ASP A 34 -22.71 -4.11 -6.93
C ASP A 34 -21.87 -3.93 -8.19
N ASP A 35 -20.77 -3.17 -8.13
CA ASP A 35 -19.84 -2.96 -9.25
C ASP A 35 -19.21 -4.28 -9.71
N LEU A 36 -18.76 -5.12 -8.77
CA LEU A 36 -18.22 -6.44 -9.06
C LEU A 36 -19.25 -7.38 -9.68
N THR A 37 -20.55 -7.24 -9.38
CA THR A 37 -21.59 -8.06 -10.01
C THR A 37 -21.88 -7.67 -11.46
N GLN A 38 -21.70 -6.39 -11.80
CA GLN A 38 -22.05 -5.83 -13.12
C GLN A 38 -21.01 -6.09 -14.21
N THR A 39 -19.80 -6.52 -13.84
CA THR A 39 -18.73 -6.82 -14.79
C THR A 39 -18.48 -8.33 -14.93
N ASP A 40 -18.22 -8.80 -16.14
CA ASP A 40 -17.75 -10.16 -16.44
C ASP A 40 -16.22 -10.23 -16.66
N LYS A 41 -15.54 -9.08 -16.59
CA LYS A 41 -14.10 -8.96 -16.81
C LYS A 41 -13.30 -9.34 -15.56
N LYS A 42 -12.00 -9.60 -15.75
CA LYS A 42 -11.07 -9.69 -14.63
C LYS A 42 -10.94 -8.32 -13.96
N VAL A 43 -10.87 -8.32 -12.64
CA VAL A 43 -10.84 -7.12 -11.80
C VAL A 43 -9.53 -7.05 -11.03
N ILE A 44 -8.97 -5.84 -11.00
CA ILE A 44 -7.79 -5.49 -10.23
C ILE A 44 -8.20 -4.34 -9.32
N ILE A 45 -7.93 -4.50 -8.04
CA ILE A 45 -8.27 -3.51 -7.02
C ILE A 45 -7.04 -2.64 -6.74
N PHE A 46 -7.25 -1.33 -6.61
CA PHE A 46 -6.25 -0.40 -6.13
C PHE A 46 -6.74 0.25 -4.85
N SER A 47 -5.93 0.22 -3.79
CA SER A 47 -6.22 0.89 -2.53
C SER A 47 -4.95 1.54 -2.00
N HIS A 48 -5.06 2.67 -1.29
CA HIS A 48 -3.85 3.26 -0.69
C HIS A 48 -3.32 2.36 0.44
N GLN A 49 -4.17 2.03 1.40
CA GLN A 49 -3.87 1.10 2.49
C GLN A 49 -4.04 -0.35 2.03
N ASN A 50 -3.26 -1.25 2.61
CA ASN A 50 -3.32 -2.67 2.28
C ASN A 50 -4.64 -3.31 2.75
N LEU A 51 -5.03 -4.41 2.10
CA LEU A 51 -6.27 -5.16 2.36
C LEU A 51 -6.00 -6.56 2.93
N ASP A 52 -4.73 -6.90 3.14
CA ASP A 52 -4.26 -8.24 3.52
C ASP A 52 -3.61 -8.29 4.91
N GLY A 53 -3.22 -7.16 5.50
CA GLY A 53 -2.54 -7.10 6.80
C GLY A 53 -3.19 -6.16 7.82
N GLU A 54 -2.78 -6.29 9.08
CA GLU A 54 -3.34 -5.54 10.21
C GLU A 54 -3.06 -4.04 10.18
N SER A 55 -1.98 -3.61 9.51
CA SER A 55 -1.64 -2.19 9.32
C SER A 55 -2.53 -1.47 8.30
N GLY A 56 -3.37 -2.23 7.58
CA GLY A 56 -4.17 -1.75 6.47
C GLY A 56 -5.53 -1.17 6.85
N VAL A 57 -6.49 -1.40 5.97
CA VAL A 57 -7.90 -1.05 6.21
C VAL A 57 -8.43 -1.84 7.42
N LYS A 58 -9.15 -1.16 8.32
CA LYS A 58 -9.67 -1.74 9.55
C LYS A 58 -10.70 -2.84 9.31
N ASN A 59 -11.62 -2.64 8.37
CA ASN A 59 -12.63 -3.63 7.98
C ASN A 59 -12.22 -4.44 6.74
N ARG A 60 -10.91 -4.65 6.53
CA ARG A 60 -10.36 -5.41 5.39
C ARG A 60 -10.94 -6.82 5.28
N GLU A 61 -11.28 -7.50 6.38
CA GLU A 61 -11.90 -8.83 6.28
C GLU A 61 -13.25 -8.77 5.56
N VAL A 62 -14.06 -7.74 5.82
CA VAL A 62 -15.34 -7.54 5.14
C VAL A 62 -15.12 -7.24 3.65
N VAL A 63 -14.13 -6.42 3.32
CA VAL A 63 -13.77 -6.11 1.94
C VAL A 63 -13.30 -7.37 1.19
N ARG A 64 -12.46 -8.20 1.82
CA ARG A 64 -12.00 -9.46 1.22
C ARG A 64 -13.12 -10.47 1.03
N ALA A 65 -14.07 -10.56 1.96
CA ALA A 65 -15.24 -11.41 1.81
C ALA A 65 -16.05 -11.05 0.55
N ILE A 66 -16.19 -9.76 0.21
CA ILE A 66 -16.84 -9.33 -1.03
C ILE A 66 -16.07 -9.82 -2.28
N PHE A 67 -14.73 -9.78 -2.26
CA PHE A 67 -13.94 -10.32 -3.36
C PHE A 67 -14.10 -11.83 -3.51
N GLU A 68 -14.14 -12.54 -2.39
CA GLU A 68 -14.32 -13.98 -2.35
C GLU A 68 -15.71 -14.38 -2.85
N GLU A 69 -16.77 -13.67 -2.44
CA GLU A 69 -18.13 -13.78 -2.98
C GLU A 69 -18.14 -13.63 -4.50
N ALA A 70 -17.50 -12.57 -5.02
CA ALA A 70 -17.40 -12.33 -6.46
C ALA A 70 -16.61 -13.43 -7.20
N ASN A 71 -15.71 -14.12 -6.49
CA ASN A 71 -14.86 -15.19 -7.03
C ASN A 71 -15.49 -16.59 -6.97
N GLN A 72 -16.64 -16.78 -6.30
CA GLN A 72 -17.26 -18.11 -6.11
C GLN A 72 -17.62 -18.79 -7.44
N GLN A 73 -18.11 -18.03 -8.43
CA GLN A 73 -18.53 -18.59 -9.72
C GLN A 73 -17.40 -18.58 -10.76
N THR A 74 -16.57 -17.55 -10.73
CA THR A 74 -15.45 -17.34 -11.65
C THR A 74 -14.39 -16.55 -10.92
N LYS A 75 -13.11 -16.89 -11.11
CA LYS A 75 -11.99 -16.15 -10.51
C LYS A 75 -11.88 -14.74 -11.11
N LYS A 76 -12.69 -13.79 -10.63
CA LYS A 76 -12.93 -12.46 -11.18
C LYS A 76 -11.91 -11.45 -10.66
N VAL A 77 -11.83 -11.28 -9.35
CA VAL A 77 -10.82 -10.45 -8.68
C VAL A 77 -9.52 -11.24 -8.65
N ILE A 78 -8.48 -10.72 -9.31
CA ILE A 78 -7.21 -11.44 -9.50
C ILE A 78 -6.06 -10.84 -8.70
N ALA A 79 -6.11 -9.54 -8.42
CA ALA A 79 -5.07 -8.84 -7.69
C ALA A 79 -5.57 -7.57 -6.98
N CYS A 80 -4.89 -7.21 -5.91
CA CYS A 80 -5.02 -5.98 -5.16
C CYS A 80 -3.64 -5.31 -5.08
N PHE A 81 -3.53 -4.07 -5.53
CA PHE A 81 -2.31 -3.27 -5.38
C PHE A 81 -2.50 -2.22 -4.28
N SER A 82 -1.51 -2.11 -3.42
CA SER A 82 -1.51 -1.10 -2.35
C SER A 82 -0.16 -0.47 -2.08
N GLY A 83 -0.16 0.66 -1.38
CA GLY A 83 1.04 1.32 -0.88
C GLY A 83 0.95 1.48 0.63
N HIS A 84 1.09 2.71 1.12
CA HIS A 84 0.97 3.12 2.52
C HIS A 84 2.06 2.61 3.47
N ASP A 85 2.33 1.30 3.47
CA ASP A 85 3.32 0.67 4.36
C ASP A 85 4.76 0.91 3.91
N HIS A 86 4.98 1.41 2.69
CA HIS A 86 6.28 1.61 2.04
C HIS A 86 7.10 0.32 1.85
N HIS A 87 6.43 -0.83 1.93
CA HIS A 87 7.04 -2.15 1.95
C HIS A 87 6.74 -2.93 0.66
N ASP A 88 7.78 -3.46 0.02
CA ASP A 88 7.68 -4.38 -1.12
C ASP A 88 7.26 -5.78 -0.64
N ALA A 89 5.96 -6.09 -0.71
CA ALA A 89 5.45 -7.36 -0.22
C ALA A 89 4.46 -8.00 -1.18
N HIS A 90 4.37 -9.32 -1.11
CA HIS A 90 3.39 -10.10 -1.86
C HIS A 90 2.80 -11.19 -0.97
N HIS A 91 1.48 -11.24 -0.91
CA HIS A 91 0.73 -12.34 -0.31
C HIS A 91 -0.32 -12.86 -1.28
N GLU A 92 -0.68 -14.14 -1.17
CA GLU A 92 -1.81 -14.71 -1.88
C GLU A 92 -2.83 -15.23 -0.86
N ILE A 93 -4.07 -14.78 -1.00
CA ILE A 93 -5.17 -15.16 -0.10
C ILE A 93 -6.35 -15.56 -0.96
N ASN A 94 -6.81 -16.81 -0.80
CA ASN A 94 -7.95 -17.37 -1.54
C ASN A 94 -7.85 -17.17 -3.06
N GLY A 95 -6.62 -17.29 -3.60
CA GLY A 95 -6.32 -17.15 -5.02
C GLY A 95 -6.22 -15.70 -5.53
N ILE A 96 -6.30 -14.69 -4.65
CA ILE A 96 -6.13 -13.27 -5.00
C ILE A 96 -4.72 -12.82 -4.59
N HIS A 97 -3.99 -12.17 -5.50
CA HIS A 97 -2.65 -11.63 -5.20
C HIS A 97 -2.73 -10.24 -4.58
N TYR A 98 -2.15 -10.04 -3.40
CA TYR A 98 -2.03 -8.75 -2.74
C TYR A 98 -0.58 -8.29 -2.88
N ILE A 99 -0.37 -7.25 -3.68
CA ILE A 99 0.94 -6.71 -4.04
C ILE A 99 1.06 -5.34 -3.39
N ARG A 100 1.98 -5.21 -2.43
CA ARG A 100 2.29 -3.95 -1.77
C ARG A 100 3.52 -3.34 -2.40
N MET A 101 3.43 -2.04 -2.67
CA MET A 101 4.45 -1.25 -3.35
C MET A 101 5.07 -0.26 -2.39
N ASN A 102 6.36 -0.02 -2.56
CA ASN A 102 7.10 0.95 -1.78
C ASN A 102 6.58 2.37 -2.06
N SER A 103 6.92 3.30 -1.17
CA SER A 103 6.98 4.70 -1.58
C SER A 103 7.97 4.85 -2.73
N MET A 104 7.70 5.79 -3.62
CA MET A 104 8.56 6.06 -4.76
C MET A 104 9.96 6.52 -4.33
N SER A 105 10.14 7.13 -3.15
CA SER A 105 11.35 7.90 -2.88
C SER A 105 11.96 7.76 -1.49
N TYR A 106 11.28 7.11 -0.53
CA TYR A 106 11.81 6.99 0.82
C TYR A 106 11.09 5.94 1.66
N GLU A 107 11.79 5.41 2.66
CA GLU A 107 11.20 4.71 3.79
C GLU A 107 10.91 5.69 4.93
N TRP A 108 9.77 5.55 5.63
CA TRP A 108 9.49 6.33 6.83
C TRP A 108 9.97 5.58 8.07
N VAL A 109 11.06 6.04 8.67
CA VAL A 109 11.64 5.38 9.86
C VAL A 109 11.16 6.01 11.17
N GLY A 110 10.56 7.20 11.13
CA GLY A 110 10.03 7.86 12.33
C GLY A 110 11.08 8.61 13.14
N LYS A 111 10.63 9.22 14.25
CA LYS A 111 11.43 10.17 15.04
C LYS A 111 12.58 9.53 15.81
N GLU A 112 12.44 8.26 16.16
CA GLU A 112 13.45 7.49 16.91
C GLU A 112 14.75 7.36 16.12
N PHE A 113 14.64 7.17 14.80
CA PHE A 113 15.76 6.99 13.89
C PHE A 113 16.07 8.24 13.07
N GLN A 114 15.74 9.43 13.61
CA GLN A 114 15.91 10.66 12.85
C GLN A 114 17.39 10.95 12.55
N TYR A 115 17.68 11.40 11.33
CA TYR A 115 19.02 11.76 10.90
C TYR A 115 19.00 13.05 10.08
N LYS A 116 19.35 14.18 10.73
CA LYS A 116 19.23 15.52 10.14
C LYS A 116 20.40 15.86 9.22
N GLU A 117 21.57 15.28 9.48
CA GLU A 117 22.85 15.53 8.81
C GLU A 117 22.82 15.12 7.32
N ARG A 118 21.79 14.36 6.91
CA ARG A 118 21.55 13.96 5.53
C ARG A 118 21.34 15.14 4.59
N PHE A 119 20.71 16.21 5.08
CA PHE A 119 20.36 17.38 4.29
C PHE A 119 20.82 18.65 4.99
N SER A 120 20.98 19.74 4.24
CA SER A 120 21.33 21.03 4.82
C SER A 120 20.22 21.55 5.73
N ASP A 121 20.56 22.46 6.64
CA ASP A 121 19.59 23.10 7.53
C ASP A 121 18.47 23.79 6.71
N THR A 122 18.79 24.44 5.59
CA THR A 122 17.79 25.03 4.69
C THR A 122 16.77 24.01 4.16
N VAL A 123 17.21 22.81 3.79
CA VAL A 123 16.32 21.75 3.32
C VAL A 123 15.50 21.19 4.47
N ASN A 124 16.11 20.97 5.64
CA ASN A 124 15.42 20.49 6.83
C ASN A 124 14.37 21.50 7.33
N ASP A 125 14.64 22.80 7.26
CA ASP A 125 13.69 23.84 7.64
C ASP A 125 12.51 23.90 6.65
N TYR A 126 12.78 23.75 5.35
CA TYR A 126 11.75 23.73 4.32
C TYR A 126 10.93 22.43 4.33
N ARG A 127 11.54 21.29 4.70
CA ARG A 127 10.92 19.96 4.76
C ARG A 127 11.31 19.22 6.05
N PRO A 128 10.75 19.59 7.21
CA PRO A 128 11.13 19.04 8.50
C PRO A 128 10.89 17.55 8.67
N ALA A 129 10.03 16.96 7.83
CA ALA A 129 9.72 15.54 7.86
C ALA A 129 10.88 14.67 7.34
N LEU A 130 11.76 15.19 6.47
CA LEU A 130 12.80 14.41 5.79
C LEU A 130 13.78 13.74 6.76
N LYS A 131 14.06 14.37 7.91
CA LYS A 131 14.92 13.76 8.93
C LYS A 131 14.37 12.46 9.49
N ASN A 132 13.06 12.19 9.38
CA ASN A 132 12.41 10.95 9.84
C ASN A 132 12.31 9.90 8.72
N THR A 133 13.07 10.08 7.63
CA THR A 133 13.00 9.21 6.45
C THR A 133 14.38 8.71 6.06
N VAL A 134 14.39 7.57 5.36
CA VAL A 134 15.56 7.07 4.65
C VAL A 134 15.28 7.13 3.15
N PRO A 135 15.76 8.16 2.45
CA PRO A 135 15.43 8.39 1.04
C PRO A 135 16.23 7.50 0.09
N TYR A 136 15.68 7.30 -1.10
CA TYR A 136 16.27 6.52 -2.18
C TYR A 136 17.05 7.42 -3.13
N LYS A 137 18.13 6.89 -3.74
CA LYS A 137 18.93 7.62 -4.73
C LYS A 137 18.17 7.88 -6.04
N VAL A 138 17.21 7.00 -6.36
CA VAL A 138 16.39 7.05 -7.57
C VAL A 138 14.94 6.76 -7.20
N PRO A 139 13.96 7.29 -7.97
CA PRO A 139 12.58 6.89 -7.78
C PRO A 139 12.40 5.42 -8.14
N VAL A 140 11.71 4.67 -7.27
CA VAL A 140 11.33 3.28 -7.52
C VAL A 140 9.86 3.18 -7.91
N TYR A 141 9.56 2.23 -8.78
CA TYR A 141 8.23 1.98 -9.32
C TYR A 141 8.19 0.55 -9.89
N GLY A 142 6.99 0.05 -10.20
CA GLY A 142 6.79 -1.19 -10.94
C GLY A 142 6.01 -0.94 -12.22
N ILE A 143 6.36 -1.66 -13.28
CA ILE A 143 5.55 -1.76 -14.50
C ILE A 143 4.83 -3.09 -14.45
N VAL A 144 3.50 -3.06 -14.56
CA VAL A 144 2.66 -4.26 -14.47
C VAL A 144 2.10 -4.57 -15.85
N GLU A 145 2.42 -5.76 -16.36
CA GLU A 145 1.84 -6.33 -17.56
C GLU A 145 0.92 -7.49 -17.19
N ILE A 146 -0.27 -7.51 -17.79
CA ILE A 146 -1.28 -8.53 -17.53
C ILE A 146 -1.73 -9.09 -18.86
N ASN A 147 -1.70 -10.41 -19.00
CA ASN A 147 -1.99 -11.06 -20.26
C ASN A 147 -3.13 -12.07 -20.17
N SER A 148 -3.68 -12.41 -21.34
CA SER A 148 -4.80 -13.35 -21.49
C SER A 148 -4.43 -14.81 -21.18
N LYS A 149 -3.14 -15.12 -20.95
CA LYS A 149 -2.69 -16.45 -20.51
C LYS A 149 -2.82 -16.64 -18.99
N GLY A 150 -3.30 -15.63 -18.27
CA GLY A 150 -3.50 -15.69 -16.82
C GLY A 150 -2.24 -15.37 -16.03
N PHE A 151 -1.42 -14.43 -16.50
CA PHE A 151 -0.22 -14.00 -15.78
C PHE A 151 -0.17 -12.49 -15.55
N ILE A 152 0.30 -12.11 -14.37
CA ILE A 152 0.71 -10.76 -13.98
C ILE A 152 2.24 -10.78 -13.92
N ASP A 153 2.90 -10.00 -14.76
CA ASP A 153 4.34 -9.73 -14.71
C ASP A 153 4.55 -8.33 -14.15
N VAL A 154 5.22 -8.24 -13.01
CA VAL A 154 5.63 -6.99 -12.39
C VAL A 154 7.13 -6.86 -12.64
N LYS A 155 7.52 -5.79 -13.34
CA LYS A 155 8.91 -5.38 -13.51
C LYS A 155 9.23 -4.23 -12.60
N GLY A 156 10.02 -4.52 -11.57
CA GLY A 156 10.34 -3.59 -10.52
C GLY A 156 11.60 -2.77 -10.82
N LYS A 157 11.64 -1.54 -10.30
CA LYS A 157 12.83 -0.70 -10.36
C LYS A 157 13.71 -0.98 -9.14
N GLU A 158 14.92 -1.45 -9.40
CA GLU A 158 15.99 -1.49 -8.41
C GLU A 158 16.49 -0.09 -8.07
N GLY A 159 16.76 0.13 -6.80
CA GLY A 159 17.33 1.36 -6.27
C GLY A 159 18.30 1.10 -5.12
N GLU A 160 18.72 2.20 -4.49
CA GLU A 160 19.66 2.20 -3.37
C GLU A 160 19.25 3.30 -2.40
N PHE A 161 19.52 3.10 -1.11
CA PHE A 161 19.37 4.18 -0.14
C PHE A 161 20.44 5.25 -0.34
N ILE A 162 20.07 6.51 -0.11
CA ILE A 162 21.05 7.54 0.26
C ILE A 162 21.58 7.16 1.63
N GLN A 163 22.90 7.03 1.77
CA GLN A 163 23.52 6.62 3.03
C GLN A 163 23.44 7.72 4.10
N LEU A 164 23.21 7.41 5.37
CA LEU A 164 23.05 6.08 5.99
C LEU A 164 21.70 5.42 5.66
N GLY A 165 21.68 4.10 5.44
CA GLY A 165 20.45 3.31 5.24
C GLY A 165 19.77 2.89 6.55
N PRO A 166 18.68 2.10 6.50
CA PRO A 166 17.95 1.68 7.69
C PRO A 166 18.82 0.85 8.65
N LYS A 167 19.65 -0.04 8.12
CA LYS A 167 20.56 -0.88 8.91
C LYS A 167 21.59 -0.07 9.66
N GLU A 168 22.20 0.93 9.01
CA GLU A 168 23.19 1.80 9.65
C GLU A 168 22.57 2.70 10.72
N LEU A 169 21.28 3.01 10.62
CA LEU A 169 20.51 3.71 11.65
C LEU A 169 19.98 2.79 12.76
N GLY A 170 20.18 1.47 12.65
CA GLY A 170 19.69 0.49 13.63
C GLY A 170 18.18 0.25 13.59
N VAL A 171 17.54 0.51 12.44
CA VAL A 171 16.10 0.27 12.25
C VAL A 171 15.82 -1.23 12.18
N ASP A 172 14.92 -1.71 13.02
CA ASP A 172 14.40 -3.08 13.00
C ASP A 172 12.88 -3.06 13.18
N PHE A 173 12.15 -3.22 12.07
CA PHE A 173 10.69 -3.32 12.05
C PHE A 173 10.18 -4.77 11.96
N GLY A 174 11.08 -5.76 12.03
CA GLY A 174 10.73 -7.16 11.86
C GLY A 174 10.43 -7.57 10.40
N TYR A 175 10.75 -6.73 9.42
CA TYR A 175 10.71 -7.03 8.00
C TYR A 175 11.85 -6.34 7.24
N GLU A 176 12.16 -6.81 6.04
CA GLU A 176 13.21 -6.23 5.21
C GLU A 176 12.75 -4.91 4.58
N ILE A 177 13.50 -3.83 4.82
CA ILE A 177 13.29 -2.55 4.16
C ILE A 177 14.17 -2.51 2.91
N SER A 178 13.55 -2.43 1.75
CA SER A 178 14.23 -2.41 0.46
C SER A 178 14.03 -1.06 -0.26
N PRO A 179 15.07 -0.48 -0.88
CA PRO A 179 14.93 0.68 -1.76
C PRO A 179 14.65 0.23 -3.20
N SER A 180 13.94 -0.88 -3.39
CA SER A 180 13.65 -1.51 -4.67
C SER A 180 12.24 -2.10 -4.67
N VAL A 181 11.62 -2.15 -5.84
CA VAL A 181 10.45 -2.98 -6.09
C VAL A 181 10.94 -4.28 -6.74
N SER A 182 10.50 -5.43 -6.26
CA SER A 182 10.90 -6.74 -6.80
C SER A 182 10.15 -7.07 -8.09
N ASP A 183 10.82 -7.78 -8.97
CA ASP A 183 10.17 -8.49 -10.07
C ASP A 183 9.24 -9.58 -9.54
N ARG A 184 8.05 -9.73 -10.15
CA ARG A 184 7.07 -10.77 -9.78
C ARG A 184 6.44 -11.37 -11.03
N TYR A 185 6.36 -12.69 -11.10
CA TYR A 185 5.63 -13.38 -12.16
C TYR A 185 4.58 -14.30 -11.54
N LEU A 186 3.33 -13.86 -11.57
CA LEU A 186 2.23 -14.42 -10.78
C LEU A 186 1.15 -14.99 -11.70
N LYS A 187 0.63 -16.17 -11.37
CA LYS A 187 -0.43 -16.84 -12.15
C LYS A 187 -1.79 -16.65 -11.50
N PHE A 188 -2.77 -16.16 -12.27
CA PHE A 188 -4.16 -16.03 -11.82
C PHE A 188 -5.12 -16.89 -12.63
#